data_AF-A0A6A5U3H8-F1
#
_entry.id   AF-A0A6A5U3H8-F1
#
_cell.length_a   1.000
_cell.length_b   1.000
_cell.length_c   1.000
_cell.angle_alpha   90.00
_cell.angle_beta   90.00
_cell.angle_gamma   90.00
#
_symmetry.space_group_name_H-M   'P 1'
#
loop_
_entity.id
_entity.type
_entity.pdbx_description
1 polymer ?
#
loop_
_entity_poly.entity_id
_entity_poly.type
_entity_poly.pdbx_seq_one_letter_code
_entity_poly.pdbx_strand_id
1 'polypeptide(L)'
;MAGGSSSNSNARHKATWHIGGWGNPYEGGGQPGKGVVTYAMSANRQRPFVGFFTTRTWNTVRRARNQILYVVPPFIAAYSAMQWAIERNEYLNSKPGRAEFSEEE
;
A
#
# COMPACT_ATOMS: atom_id res chain seq x y z
N MET A 1 0.93 -27.56 8.86
CA MET A 1 0.55 -27.79 7.44
C MET A 1 1.27 -26.71 6.64
N ALA A 2 2.08 -26.91 5.62
CA ALA A 2 2.52 -28.04 4.78
C ALA A 2 4.07 -28.03 4.79
N GLY A 3 4.83 -29.12 4.60
CA GLY A 3 4.81 -30.08 3.50
C GLY A 3 5.80 -29.62 2.42
N GLY A 4 6.99 -30.22 2.37
CA GLY A 4 8.01 -29.88 1.35
C GLY A 4 9.40 -30.46 1.63
N SER A 5 9.49 -31.78 1.77
CA SER A 5 10.75 -32.53 1.78
C SER A 5 11.29 -32.63 0.36
N SER A 6 12.08 -31.65 -0.09
CA SER A 6 12.95 -31.77 -1.27
C SER A 6 13.86 -30.54 -1.41
N SER A 7 14.83 -30.37 -0.51
CA SER A 7 16.00 -29.54 -0.81
C SER A 7 17.20 -30.46 -1.05
N ASN A 8 17.85 -30.25 -2.20
CA ASN A 8 19.08 -30.92 -2.61
C ASN A 8 20.05 -31.00 -1.43
N SER A 9 20.51 -32.21 -1.08
CA SER A 9 21.33 -32.46 0.12
C SER A 9 22.62 -31.64 0.14
N ASN A 10 23.08 -31.19 -1.05
CA ASN A 10 24.28 -30.38 -1.28
C ASN A 10 24.03 -28.87 -1.44
N ALA A 11 22.80 -28.36 -1.23
CA ALA A 11 22.53 -26.93 -1.34
C ALA A 11 23.13 -26.14 -0.15
N ARG A 12 23.84 -25.05 -0.46
CA ARG A 12 24.42 -24.12 0.53
C ARG A 12 23.35 -23.42 1.40
N HIS A 13 22.12 -23.28 0.87
CA HIS A 13 20.93 -22.83 1.60
C HIS A 13 19.78 -23.80 1.33
N LYS A 14 19.25 -24.43 2.39
CA LYS A 14 18.17 -25.43 2.35
C LYS A 14 16.82 -24.84 2.77
N ALA A 15 16.52 -23.62 2.34
CA ALA A 15 15.28 -22.95 2.75
C ALA A 15 14.13 -23.32 1.80
N THR A 16 13.19 -24.15 2.25
CA THR A 16 11.92 -24.40 1.56
C THR A 16 10.87 -23.30 1.85
N TRP A 17 11.04 -22.57 2.96
CA TRP A 17 10.19 -21.46 3.41
C TRP A 17 11.02 -20.19 3.64
N HIS A 18 10.40 -19.01 3.52
CA HIS A 18 11.06 -17.69 3.56
C HIS A 18 10.89 -16.94 4.90
N ILE A 19 10.37 -17.62 5.94
CA ILE A 19 10.19 -17.07 7.30
C ILE A 19 10.61 -18.15 8.31
N GLY A 20 11.47 -17.78 9.26
CA GLY A 20 11.90 -18.65 10.36
C GLY A 20 11.13 -18.40 11.66
N GLY A 21 11.40 -19.22 12.68
CA GLY A 21 10.82 -19.09 14.01
C GLY A 21 11.61 -18.15 14.95
N TRP A 22 11.05 -17.86 16.12
CA TRP A 22 11.78 -17.20 17.20
C TRP A 22 13.00 -18.03 17.60
N GLY A 23 14.15 -17.37 17.78
CA GLY A 23 15.42 -18.04 18.10
C GLY A 23 16.16 -18.67 16.90
N ASN A 24 15.46 -18.96 15.80
CA ASN A 24 16.08 -19.40 14.53
C ASN A 24 15.44 -18.72 13.30
N PRO A 25 15.59 -17.39 13.14
CA PRO A 25 15.04 -16.67 11.99
C PRO A 25 15.77 -17.02 10.66
N TYR A 26 16.93 -17.67 10.73
CA TYR A 26 17.76 -18.01 9.58
C TYR A 26 17.28 -19.26 8.82
N GLU A 27 16.45 -20.09 9.45
CA GLU A 27 15.81 -21.24 8.80
C GLU A 27 14.96 -20.82 7.58
N GLY A 28 14.38 -19.61 7.65
CA GLY A 28 13.62 -18.99 6.57
C GLY A 28 14.45 -18.13 5.61
N GLY A 29 15.77 -18.18 5.64
CA GLY A 29 16.62 -17.39 4.74
C GLY A 29 17.00 -15.99 5.23
N GLY A 30 16.85 -15.68 6.53
CA GLY A 30 17.47 -14.50 7.12
C GLY A 30 19.01 -14.53 7.01
N GLN A 31 19.64 -13.35 6.92
CA GLN A 31 21.12 -13.23 6.91
C GLN A 31 21.66 -13.08 8.33
N PRO A 32 22.75 -13.78 8.71
CA PRO A 32 23.35 -13.66 10.04
C PRO A 32 23.86 -12.24 10.30
N GLY A 33 23.28 -11.57 11.30
CA GLY A 33 23.72 -10.23 11.75
C GLY A 33 24.70 -10.34 12.91
N LYS A 34 25.88 -9.71 12.80
CA LYS A 34 26.87 -9.59 13.90
C LYS A 34 27.23 -8.11 14.08
N GLY A 35 27.36 -7.67 15.34
CA GLY A 35 27.87 -6.33 15.66
C GLY A 35 26.84 -5.20 15.66
N VAL A 36 25.54 -5.49 15.52
CA VAL A 36 24.47 -4.48 15.66
C VAL A 36 24.04 -4.42 17.12
N VAL A 37 24.14 -3.23 17.73
CA VAL A 37 23.66 -2.98 19.09
C VAL A 37 22.43 -2.08 19.01
N THR A 38 21.33 -2.50 19.62
CA THR A 38 20.06 -1.77 19.61
C THR A 38 19.73 -1.27 21.01
N TYR A 39 19.43 0.02 21.12
CA TYR A 39 19.02 0.65 22.38
C TYR A 39 17.54 1.02 22.32
N ALA A 40 16.84 0.84 23.44
CA ALA A 40 15.45 1.22 23.58
C ALA A 40 15.18 1.80 24.98
N MET A 41 14.23 2.72 25.08
CA MET A 41 13.73 3.24 26.36
C MET A 41 12.33 2.69 26.64
N SER A 42 12.06 2.34 27.90
CA SER A 42 10.72 1.91 28.35
C SER A 42 9.66 2.95 27.97
N ALA A 43 8.51 2.49 27.48
CA ALA A 43 7.40 3.34 27.05
C ALA A 43 6.89 4.25 28.18
N ASN A 44 6.91 3.77 29.43
CA ASN A 44 6.48 4.54 30.61
C ASN A 44 7.40 5.73 30.93
N ARG A 45 8.60 5.78 30.33
CA ARG A 45 9.55 6.88 30.47
C ARG A 45 9.52 7.85 29.28
N GLN A 46 8.69 7.60 28.27
CA GLN A 46 8.54 8.46 27.10
C GLN A 46 7.29 9.33 27.26
N ARG A 47 7.34 10.56 26.74
CA ARG A 47 6.16 11.42 26.66
C ARG A 47 5.31 10.99 25.46
N PRO A 48 4.03 10.60 25.64
CA PRO A 48 3.16 10.26 24.53
C PRO A 48 2.96 11.50 23.64
N PHE A 49 2.94 11.30 22.31
CA PHE A 49 2.74 12.34 21.30
C PHE A 49 3.75 13.52 21.30
N VAL A 50 4.95 13.31 21.84
CA VAL A 50 6.01 14.32 21.73
C VAL A 50 6.25 14.73 20.26
N GLY A 51 6.26 16.05 20.02
CA GLY A 51 6.50 16.63 18.69
C GLY A 51 5.38 16.43 17.67
N PHE A 52 4.15 16.11 18.09
CA PHE A 52 3.04 15.88 17.16
C PHE A 52 2.84 17.05 16.18
N PHE A 53 2.66 18.26 16.70
CA PHE A 53 2.40 19.44 15.87
C PHE A 53 3.65 20.07 15.24
N THR A 54 4.84 19.79 15.79
CA THR A 54 6.09 20.45 15.35
C THR A 54 6.92 19.61 14.39
N THR A 55 7.04 18.29 14.58
CA THR A 55 7.90 17.45 13.73
C THR A 55 7.12 16.41 12.95
N ARG A 56 6.10 15.80 13.56
CA ARG A 56 5.36 14.70 12.95
C ARG A 56 4.43 15.16 11.84
N THR A 57 3.71 16.26 12.02
CA THR A 57 2.86 16.90 10.99
C THR A 57 3.62 17.17 9.70
N TRP A 58 4.76 17.87 9.77
CA TRP A 58 5.57 18.18 8.59
C TRP A 58 6.16 16.93 7.94
N ASN A 59 6.55 15.95 8.73
CA ASN A 59 7.00 14.66 8.21
C ASN A 59 5.86 13.93 7.45
N THR A 60 4.61 14.01 7.92
CA THR A 60 3.45 13.49 7.21
C THR A 60 3.22 14.24 5.90
N VAL A 61 3.25 15.58 5.89
CA VAL A 61 3.10 16.38 4.66
C VAL A 61 4.18 16.04 3.63
N ARG A 62 5.45 15.94 4.06
CA ARG A 62 6.57 15.57 3.19
C ARG A 62 6.40 14.16 2.61
N ARG A 63 5.83 13.21 3.35
CA ARG A 63 5.55 11.85 2.84
C ARG A 63 4.37 11.87 1.87
N ALA A 64 3.30 12.59 2.19
CA ALA A 64 2.12 12.71 1.36
C ALA A 64 2.47 13.32 0.00
N ARG A 65 3.24 14.42 -0.03
CA ARG A 65 3.62 15.10 -1.29
C ARG A 65 4.28 14.18 -2.31
N ASN A 66 5.07 13.21 -1.85
CA ASN A 66 5.80 12.29 -2.73
C ASN A 66 4.88 11.25 -3.38
N GLN A 67 3.65 11.09 -2.88
CA GLN A 67 2.66 10.14 -3.38
C GLN A 67 1.51 10.82 -4.13
N ILE A 68 1.32 12.13 -3.95
CA ILE A 68 0.23 12.90 -4.57
C ILE A 68 0.15 12.65 -6.08
N LEU A 69 1.28 12.63 -6.80
CA LEU A 69 1.28 12.45 -8.26
C LEU A 69 0.91 11.04 -8.72
N TYR A 70 1.00 10.03 -7.86
CA TYR A 70 0.56 8.67 -8.20
C TYR A 70 -0.92 8.46 -7.91
N VAL A 71 -1.46 9.21 -6.95
CA VAL A 71 -2.80 9.00 -6.41
C VAL A 71 -3.80 9.98 -7.01
N VAL A 72 -3.45 11.27 -7.12
CA VAL A 72 -4.38 12.32 -7.53
C VAL A 72 -4.76 12.24 -9.01
N PRO A 73 -3.84 12.04 -9.99
CA PRO A 73 -4.23 11.95 -11.39
C PRO A 73 -5.27 10.87 -11.72
N PRO A 74 -5.14 9.60 -11.26
CA PRO A 74 -6.16 8.61 -11.54
C PRO A 74 -7.50 8.92 -10.86
N PHE A 75 -7.49 9.53 -9.67
CA PHE A 75 -8.74 9.94 -9.02
C PHE A 75 -9.45 11.08 -9.74
N ILE A 76 -8.71 12.07 -10.24
CA ILE A 76 -9.28 13.15 -11.05
C ILE A 76 -9.92 12.56 -12.31
N ALA A 77 -9.20 11.68 -13.01
CA ALA A 77 -9.71 11.05 -14.23
C ALA A 77 -10.96 10.20 -13.97
N ALA A 78 -10.97 9.41 -12.89
CA ALA A 78 -12.12 8.60 -12.52
C ALA A 78 -13.34 9.48 -12.16
N TYR A 79 -13.11 10.55 -11.41
CA TYR A 79 -14.18 11.47 -11.02
C TYR A 79 -14.75 12.21 -12.22
N SER A 80 -13.91 12.70 -13.13
CA SER A 80 -14.37 13.40 -14.34
C SER A 80 -15.13 12.46 -15.28
N ALA A 81 -14.64 11.23 -15.48
CA ALA A 81 -15.34 10.23 -16.28
C ALA A 81 -16.70 9.84 -15.69
N MET A 82 -16.78 9.73 -14.36
CA MET A 82 -18.03 9.46 -13.66
C MET A 82 -19.02 10.62 -13.80
N GLN A 83 -18.59 11.87 -13.63
CA GLN A 83 -19.45 13.04 -13.83
C GLN A 83 -19.97 13.10 -15.27
N TRP A 84 -19.09 12.91 -16.26
CA TRP A 84 -19.50 12.83 -17.66
C TRP A 84 -20.52 11.71 -17.91
N ALA A 85 -20.32 10.54 -17.32
CA ALA A 85 -21.24 9.41 -17.47
C ALA A 85 -22.63 9.70 -16.86
N ILE A 86 -22.67 10.38 -15.71
CA ILE A 86 -23.93 10.78 -15.05
C ILE A 86 -24.67 11.79 -15.92
N GLU A 87 -24.02 12.88 -16.31
CA GLU A 87 -24.63 13.93 -17.14
C GLU A 87 -25.12 13.37 -18.48
N ARG A 88 -24.32 12.49 -19.11
CA ARG A 88 -24.70 11.84 -20.37
C ARG A 88 -25.91 10.93 -20.18
N ASN A 89 -25.98 10.17 -19.08
CA ASN A 89 -27.12 9.30 -18.79
C ASN A 89 -28.41 10.10 -18.56
N GLU A 90 -28.33 11.18 -17.79
CA GLU A 90 -29.47 12.06 -17.53
C GLU A 90 -29.96 12.73 -18.82
N TYR A 91 -29.05 13.20 -19.66
CA TYR A 91 -29.38 13.81 -20.94
C TYR A 91 -30.06 12.81 -21.89
N LEU A 92 -29.56 11.59 -22.04
CA LEU A 92 -30.19 10.56 -22.89
C LEU A 92 -31.61 10.19 -22.41
N ASN A 93 -31.84 10.23 -21.09
CA ASN A 93 -33.17 9.97 -20.52
C ASN A 93 -34.11 11.18 -20.56
N SER A 94 -33.60 12.37 -20.86
CA SER A 94 -34.37 13.61 -20.95
C SER A 94 -35.19 13.72 -22.24
N LYS A 95 -36.20 14.61 -22.25
CA LYS A 95 -37.04 14.86 -23.44
C LYS A 95 -36.24 15.29 -24.68
N PRO A 96 -35.30 16.26 -24.62
CA PRO A 96 -34.51 16.63 -25.79
C PRO A 96 -33.61 15.49 -26.27
N GLY A 97 -32.97 14.74 -25.35
CA GLY A 97 -32.13 13.60 -25.72
C GLY A 97 -32.92 12.47 -26.40
N ARG A 98 -34.17 12.22 -25.97
CA ARG A 98 -35.05 11.26 -26.66
C ARG A 98 -35.44 11.72 -28.06
N ALA A 99 -35.66 13.01 -28.28
CA ALA A 99 -36.03 13.53 -29.60
C ALA A 99 -34.85 13.49 -30.59
N GLU A 100 -33.63 13.72 -30.10
CA GLU A 100 -32.41 13.72 -30.91
C GLU A 100 -31.94 12.30 -31.27
N PHE A 101 -32.14 11.32 -30.39
CA PHE A 101 -31.77 9.92 -30.62
C PHE A 101 -32.94 9.01 -31.07
N SER A 102 -34.18 9.51 -31.17
CA SER A 102 -35.29 8.68 -31.69
C SER A 102 -35.33 8.56 -33.22
N GLU A 103 -34.56 9.39 -33.94
CA GLU A 103 -34.50 9.37 -35.41
C GLU A 103 -33.27 8.62 -35.96
N GLU A 104 -32.35 8.18 -35.10
CA GLU A 104 -31.10 7.47 -35.48
C GLU A 104 -31.20 5.93 -35.41
N GLU A 105 -32.40 5.37 -35.26
CA GLU A 105 -32.66 3.91 -35.36
C GLU A 105 -33.31 3.52 -36.70
#